data_AF-A0A329ZM41-F1
#
_entry.id   AF-A0A329ZM41-F1
#
_cell.length_a   1.000
_cell.length_b   1.000
_cell.length_c   1.000
_cell.angle_alpha   90.00
_cell.angle_beta   90.00
_cell.angle_gamma   90.00
#
_symmetry.space_group_name_H-M   'P 1'
#
loop_
_entity.id
_entity.type
_entity.pdbx_description
1 polymer ?
#
loop_
_entity_poly.entity_id
_entity_poly.type
_entity_poly.pdbx_seq_one_letter_code
_entity_poly.pdbx_strand_id
1 'polypeptide(L)'
;MATMCPKCRTGKVGKRNGMVACENYKVSNKNKKIVSVGKCSFHIFYAQNFWESNRVLSDEEMRQLIAGEVLENSIGETLQLDLKQEHCVFVKKEAKEYEDL
;
A
#
# COMPACT_ATOMS: atom_id res chain seq x y z
N MET A 1 6.85 15.26 0.23
CA MET A 1 6.65 15.31 -1.23
C MET A 1 5.30 14.69 -1.54
N ALA A 2 4.48 15.34 -2.34
CA ALA A 2 3.14 14.87 -2.68
C ALA A 2 3.23 14.01 -3.95
N THR A 3 3.36 12.69 -3.78
CA THR A 3 3.38 11.74 -4.90
C THR A 3 1.98 11.67 -5.53
N MET A 4 1.88 11.49 -6.84
CA MET A 4 0.57 11.25 -7.47
C MET A 4 0.01 9.90 -6.99
N CYS A 5 -1.31 9.83 -6.84
CA CYS A 5 -2.00 8.59 -6.50
C CYS A 5 -1.87 7.59 -7.66
N PRO A 6 -1.26 6.42 -7.44
CA PRO A 6 -1.02 5.47 -8.52
C PRO A 6 -2.32 4.84 -9.02
N LYS A 7 -3.38 4.85 -8.20
CA LYS A 7 -4.69 4.29 -8.55
C LYS A 7 -5.56 5.23 -9.40
N CYS A 8 -5.77 6.48 -8.96
CA CYS A 8 -6.65 7.41 -9.68
C CYS A 8 -5.91 8.40 -10.59
N ARG A 9 -4.57 8.51 -10.47
CA ARG A 9 -3.69 9.42 -11.24
C ARG A 9 -4.12 10.89 -11.28
N THR A 10 -5.05 11.29 -10.42
CA THR A 10 -5.66 12.63 -10.40
C THR A 10 -5.46 13.29 -9.05
N GLY A 11 -5.58 12.53 -7.96
CA GLY A 11 -5.25 12.99 -6.62
C GLY A 11 -3.78 12.78 -6.26
N LYS A 12 -3.30 13.52 -5.27
CA LYS A 12 -2.03 13.32 -4.57
C LYS A 12 -2.23 12.35 -3.40
N VAL A 13 -1.21 11.58 -3.10
CA VAL A 13 -1.14 10.79 -1.86
C VAL A 13 -0.42 11.58 -0.79
N GLY A 14 -0.92 11.44 0.44
CA GLY A 14 -0.37 12.10 1.60
C GLY A 14 -0.46 11.21 2.83
N LYS A 15 0.43 11.47 3.79
CA LYS A 15 0.41 10.83 5.09
C LYS A 15 -0.82 11.28 5.87
N ARG A 16 -1.53 10.31 6.43
CA ARG A 16 -2.64 10.45 7.37
C ARG A 16 -2.34 9.53 8.57
N ASN A 17 -3.07 9.65 9.67
CA ASN A 17 -2.83 8.90 10.91
C ASN A 17 -2.53 7.40 10.66
N GLY A 18 -1.25 7.02 10.67
CA GLY A 18 -0.78 5.65 10.46
C GLY A 18 -0.98 5.07 9.04
N MET A 19 -1.29 5.88 8.03
CA MET A 19 -1.51 5.43 6.65
C MET A 19 -1.09 6.47 5.60
N VAL A 20 -0.77 6.05 4.39
CA VAL A 20 -0.74 6.92 3.22
C VAL A 20 -2.02 6.72 2.44
N ALA A 21 -2.74 7.80 2.17
CA ALA A 21 -3.99 7.75 1.43
C ALA A 21 -4.06 8.84 0.37
N CYS A 22 -4.86 8.60 -0.67
CA CYS A 22 -5.17 9.60 -1.68
C CYS A 22 -5.96 10.75 -1.05
N GLU A 23 -5.77 11.98 -1.51
CA GLU A 23 -6.53 13.15 -1.04
C GLU A 23 -8.05 12.98 -1.22
N ASN A 24 -8.42 12.28 -2.31
CA ASN A 24 -9.79 11.93 -2.65
C ASN A 24 -10.33 10.71 -1.88
N TYR A 25 -9.54 10.12 -0.98
CA TYR A 25 -9.97 9.05 -0.10
C TYR A 25 -10.96 9.60 0.91
N LYS A 26 -12.21 9.12 0.81
CA LYS A 26 -13.28 9.41 1.76
C LYS A 26 -13.97 8.12 2.12
N VAL A 27 -14.16 7.92 3.41
CA VAL A 27 -14.98 6.85 3.96
C VAL A 27 -16.16 7.46 4.69
N SER A 28 -17.30 6.79 4.61
CA SER A 28 -18.49 7.14 5.35
C SER A 28 -18.89 5.95 6.22
N ASN A 29 -19.26 6.23 7.47
CA ASN A 29 -19.87 5.24 8.33
C ASN A 29 -21.37 5.21 8.03
N LYS A 30 -21.81 4.24 7.24
CA LYS A 30 -23.25 3.95 7.07
C LYS A 30 -23.56 2.63 7.74
N ASN A 31 -24.53 2.64 8.66
CA ASN A 31 -25.05 1.42 9.31
C ASN A 31 -23.95 0.52 9.91
N LYS A 32 -23.01 1.10 10.67
CA LYS A 32 -21.85 0.42 11.28
C LYS A 32 -20.88 -0.22 10.28
N LYS A 33 -20.99 0.09 8.98
CA LYS A 33 -20.05 -0.33 7.94
C LYS A 33 -19.29 0.89 7.41
N ILE A 34 -17.98 0.72 7.24
CA ILE A 34 -17.12 1.70 6.57
C ILE A 34 -17.32 1.47 5.06
N VAL A 35 -17.96 2.42 4.39
CA VAL A 35 -18.13 2.41 2.93
C VAL A 35 -17.24 3.48 2.30
N SER A 36 -16.50 3.10 1.25
CA SER A 36 -15.74 4.06 0.47
C SER A 36 -16.71 4.92 -0.34
N VAL A 37 -16.69 6.23 -0.10
CA VAL A 37 -17.55 7.23 -0.78
C VAL A 37 -16.72 8.27 -1.54
N GLY A 38 -15.39 8.12 -1.53
CA GLY A 38 -14.46 9.00 -2.21
C GLY A 38 -14.33 8.70 -3.71
N LYS A 39 -13.79 9.65 -4.48
CA LYS A 39 -13.45 9.45 -5.89
C LYS A 39 -12.29 8.47 -6.10
N CYS A 40 -11.57 8.14 -5.03
CA CYS A 40 -10.51 7.14 -5.03
C CYS A 40 -10.47 6.44 -3.67
N SER A 41 -10.41 5.11 -3.67
CA SER A 41 -10.34 4.28 -2.47
C SER A 41 -8.90 3.96 -2.03
N PHE A 42 -7.90 4.61 -2.63
CA PHE A 42 -6.48 4.34 -2.35
C PHE A 42 -6.09 4.73 -0.93
N HIS A 43 -5.67 3.73 -0.16
CA HIS A 43 -5.07 3.87 1.15
C HIS A 43 -4.15 2.68 1.42
N ILE A 44 -3.09 2.92 2.20
CA ILE A 44 -2.08 1.94 2.56
C ILE A 44 -1.65 2.23 4.00
N PHE A 45 -1.75 1.26 4.90
CA PHE A 45 -1.27 1.43 6.28
C PHE A 45 0.26 1.33 6.36
N TYR A 46 0.88 1.96 7.36
CA TYR A 46 2.32 1.78 7.59
C TYR A 46 2.61 0.42 8.24
N ALA A 47 1.72 -0.04 9.12
CA ALA A 47 1.83 -1.34 9.75
C ALA A 47 1.42 -2.45 8.77
N GLN A 48 2.36 -3.33 8.45
CA GLN A 48 2.14 -4.49 7.59
C GLN A 48 2.07 -5.75 8.45
N ASN A 49 0.88 -6.06 8.96
CA ASN A 49 0.72 -7.17 9.90
C ASN A 49 1.07 -8.55 9.31
N PHE A 50 1.13 -8.65 7.98
CA PHE A 50 1.45 -9.88 7.25
C PHE A 50 2.90 -9.94 6.73
N TRP A 51 3.68 -8.86 6.88
CA TRP A 51 5.04 -8.77 6.34
C TRP A 51 6.04 -8.57 7.49
N GLU A 52 6.96 -9.52 7.66
CA GLU A 52 8.03 -9.50 8.68
C GLU A 52 7.52 -9.14 10.10
N SER A 53 6.67 -10.01 10.68
CA SER A 53 6.20 -9.94 12.09
C SER A 53 5.72 -8.54 12.55
N ASN A 54 4.75 -7.95 11.84
CA ASN A 54 4.21 -6.62 12.10
C ASN A 54 5.20 -5.46 11.87
N ARG A 55 6.05 -5.56 10.84
CA ARG A 55 6.94 -4.46 10.46
C ARG A 55 6.14 -3.20 10.14
N VAL A 56 6.65 -2.07 10.62
CA VAL A 56 6.17 -0.74 10.26
C VAL A 56 7.08 -0.22 9.16
N LEU A 57 6.51 0.04 7.99
CA LEU A 57 7.24 0.62 6.86
C LEU A 57 7.75 2.02 7.22
N SER A 58 8.88 2.41 6.68
CA SER A 58 9.36 3.79 6.71
C SER A 58 8.65 4.66 5.67
N ASP A 59 8.77 5.97 5.79
CA ASP A 59 8.27 6.91 4.79
C ASP A 59 8.95 6.71 3.42
N GLU A 60 10.16 6.16 3.38
CA GLU A 60 10.92 5.89 2.16
C GLU A 60 10.41 4.64 1.45
N GLU A 61 10.28 3.53 2.18
CA GLU A 61 9.70 2.28 1.69
C GLU A 61 8.28 2.48 1.14
N MET A 62 7.47 3.30 1.83
CA MET A 62 6.15 3.67 1.34
C MET A 62 6.22 4.40 -0.01
N ARG A 63 7.21 5.27 -0.23
CA ARG A 63 7.39 5.96 -1.52
C ARG A 63 7.78 4.98 -2.62
N GLN A 64 8.68 4.05 -2.33
CA GLN A 64 9.09 3.01 -3.28
C GLN A 64 7.89 2.18 -3.72
N LEU A 65 7.08 1.71 -2.77
CA LEU A 65 5.85 0.96 -3.07
C LEU A 65 4.86 1.77 -3.91
N ILE A 66 4.67 3.06 -3.60
CA ILE A 66 3.77 3.95 -4.35
C ILE A 66 4.31 4.21 -5.77
N ALA A 67 5.63 4.23 -5.95
CA ALA A 67 6.28 4.33 -7.25
C ALA A 67 6.17 3.03 -8.08
N GLY A 68 5.71 1.93 -7.47
CA GLY A 68 5.59 0.62 -8.10
C GLY A 68 6.81 -0.28 -7.92
N GLU A 69 7.75 0.11 -7.07
CA GLU A 69 8.87 -0.74 -6.68
C GLU A 69 8.42 -1.89 -5.77
N VAL A 70 9.27 -2.90 -5.67
CA VAL A 70 9.09 -4.08 -4.85
C VAL A 70 10.05 -3.96 -3.68
N LEU A 71 9.54 -4.13 -2.46
CA LEU A 71 10.40 -4.25 -1.28
C LEU A 71 10.69 -5.71 -1.01
N GLU A 72 11.92 -6.05 -0.67
CA GLU A 72 12.32 -7.40 -0.28
C GLU A 72 12.81 -7.37 1.17
N ASN A 73 12.42 -8.38 1.95
CA ASN A 73 12.87 -8.51 3.32
C ASN A 73 14.02 -9.53 3.44
N SER A 74 14.63 -9.61 4.63
CA SER A 74 15.82 -10.46 4.86
C SER A 74 15.55 -11.97 4.72
N ILE A 75 14.28 -12.39 4.67
CA ILE A 75 13.85 -13.78 4.50
C ILE A 75 13.38 -14.07 3.06
N GLY A 76 13.60 -13.16 2.11
CA GLY A 76 13.26 -13.35 0.70
C GLY A 76 11.77 -13.22 0.37
N GLU A 77 10.95 -12.66 1.27
CA GLU A 77 9.59 -12.29 0.93
C GLU A 77 9.55 -10.91 0.29
N THR A 78 8.88 -10.81 -0.85
CA THR A 78 8.71 -9.53 -1.51
C THR A 78 7.33 -8.94 -1.27
N LEU A 79 7.28 -7.63 -1.07
CA LEU A 79 6.09 -6.82 -0.87
C LEU A 79 5.92 -5.91 -2.08
N GLN A 80 4.79 -6.07 -2.78
CA GLN A 80 4.44 -5.21 -3.91
C GLN A 80 3.01 -4.68 -3.75
N LEU A 81 2.81 -3.45 -4.20
CA LEU A 81 1.49 -2.82 -4.28
C LEU A 81 0.68 -3.36 -5.46
N ASP A 82 -0.51 -3.92 -5.20
CA ASP A 82 -1.49 -4.28 -6.22
C ASP A 82 -2.63 -3.26 -6.27
N LEU A 83 -2.75 -2.63 -7.44
CA LEU A 83 -3.74 -1.59 -7.72
C LEU A 83 -5.04 -2.14 -8.34
N LYS A 84 -5.08 -3.44 -8.72
CA LYS A 84 -6.22 -4.06 -9.40
C LYS A 84 -7.42 -4.28 -8.48
N GLN A 85 -7.19 -4.33 -7.16
CA GLN A 85 -8.23 -4.56 -6.17
C GLN A 85 -8.94 -3.25 -5.78
N GLU A 86 -10.22 -3.35 -5.35
CA GLU A 86 -11.03 -2.21 -4.91
C GLU A 86 -10.40 -1.47 -3.73
N HIS A 87 -9.76 -2.20 -2.83
CA HIS A 87 -8.84 -1.71 -1.81
C HIS A 87 -7.42 -2.05 -2.28
N CYS A 88 -6.45 -1.15 -2.08
CA CYS A 88 -5.08 -1.51 -2.41
C CYS A 88 -4.66 -2.65 -1.48
N VAL A 89 -4.33 -3.79 -2.09
CA VAL A 89 -3.79 -4.93 -1.37
C VAL A 89 -2.32 -5.03 -1.68
N PHE A 90 -1.60 -5.60 -0.75
CA PHE A 90 -0.24 -6.00 -0.98
C PHE A 90 -0.24 -7.44 -1.45
N VAL A 91 0.57 -7.73 -2.46
CA VAL A 91 0.81 -9.09 -2.92
C VAL A 91 2.19 -9.49 -2.42
N LYS A 92 2.22 -10.55 -1.61
CA LYS A 92 3.44 -11.29 -1.33
C LYS A 92 3.81 -12.05 -2.60
N LYS A 93 4.96 -11.74 -3.22
CA LYS A 93 5.55 -12.67 -4.20
C LYS A 93 6.66 -13.42 -3.49
N GLU A 94 6.53 -14.74 -3.44
CA GLU A 94 7.59 -15.61 -2.94
C GLU A 94 8.81 -15.45 -3.85
N ALA A 95 10.00 -15.25 -3.25
CA ALA A 95 11.23 -15.25 -4.04
C ALA A 95 11.34 -16.58 -4.79
N LYS A 96 11.70 -16.49 -6.07
CA LYS A 96 12.14 -17.67 -6.81
C LYS A 96 13.44 -18.12 -6.16
N GLU A 97 13.45 -19.33 -5.59
CA GLU A 97 14.70 -20.04 -5.30
C GLU A 97 15.52 -20.05 -6.58
N TYR A 98 16.65 -19.33 -6.58
CA TYR A 98 17.70 -19.62 -7.55
C TYR A 98 18.43 -20.84 -6.98
N GLU A 99 18.05 -22.02 -7.46
CA GLU A 99 18.91 -23.19 -7.35
C GLU A 99 20.22 -22.86 -8.08
N ASP A 100 21.27 -22.63 -7.29
CA ASP A 100 22.65 -22.47 -7.75
C ASP A 100 23.05 -23.75 -8.50
N LEU A 101 23.41 -23.61 -9.78
CA LEU A 101 23.82 -24.67 -10.71
C LEU A 101 25.24 -25.17 -10.45
#